data_AF-A6R2E9-F1
#
_entry.id   AF-A6R2E9-F1
#
_cell.length_a   1.000
_cell.length_b   1.000
_cell.length_c   1.000
_cell.angle_alpha   90.00
_cell.angle_beta   90.00
_cell.angle_gamma   90.00
#
_symmetry.space_group_name_H-M   'P 1'
#
loop_
_entity.id
_entity.type
_entity.pdbx_description
1 polymer ?
#
loop_
_entity_poly.entity_id
_entity_poly.type
_entity_poly.pdbx_seq_one_letter_code
_entity_poly.pdbx_strand_id
1 'polypeptide(L)'
;MNDVASHKYASIFAKPLTERDAPGYKNLIYRPQDIKSIKSAIHQGSKAVAAATEAVNTPSGENVESPGPLQGHGTPSRTNGLLLKRTAELIPPKGIVNSAQLEMELVRMFANAVMFNPTPDKTFGSSFPMQSNWTSREGSQVSDMDEGGIINDTLKMYDDVEKAVSRWRAAERAVDDVGGKTRMK
;
A
#
# COMPACT_ATOMS: atom_id res chain seq x y z
N MET A 1 8.29 0.19 -7.88
CA MET A 1 6.97 -0.01 -8.53
C MET A 1 7.02 -0.42 -10.00
N ASN A 2 8.05 -0.04 -10.78
CA ASN A 2 8.15 -0.51 -12.16
C ASN A 2 8.26 -2.05 -12.21
N ASP A 3 9.09 -2.64 -11.35
CA ASP A 3 9.25 -4.11 -11.23
C ASP A 3 7.93 -4.84 -10.97
N VAL A 4 7.06 -4.26 -10.14
CA VAL A 4 5.73 -4.82 -9.83
C VAL A 4 4.81 -4.73 -11.04
N ALA A 5 4.84 -3.60 -11.76
CA ALA A 5 3.97 -3.36 -12.91
C ALA A 5 4.41 -4.13 -14.18
N SER A 6 5.70 -4.47 -14.31
CA SER A 6 6.24 -5.28 -15.40
C SER A 6 6.25 -6.78 -15.10
N HIS A 7 5.75 -7.20 -13.93
CA HIS A 7 5.69 -8.61 -13.58
C HIS A 7 4.75 -9.36 -14.53
N LYS A 8 5.08 -10.62 -14.87
CA LYS A 8 4.31 -11.43 -15.84
C LYS A 8 2.82 -11.56 -15.50
N TYR A 9 2.50 -11.59 -14.20
CA TYR A 9 1.12 -11.70 -13.68
C TYR A 9 0.54 -10.35 -13.22
N ALA A 10 1.19 -9.22 -13.53
CA ALA A 10 0.71 -7.91 -13.08
C ALA A 10 -0.59 -7.46 -13.78
N SER A 11 -0.89 -8.01 -14.94
CA SER A 11 -2.02 -7.59 -15.78
C SER A 11 -3.37 -7.71 -15.07
N ILE A 12 -3.58 -8.77 -14.27
CA ILE A 12 -4.82 -8.98 -13.50
C ILE A 12 -5.03 -7.94 -12.39
N PHE A 13 -3.96 -7.27 -11.96
CA PHE A 13 -3.97 -6.25 -10.91
C PHE A 13 -3.81 -4.82 -11.46
N ALA A 14 -3.77 -4.65 -12.78
CA ALA A 14 -3.34 -3.39 -13.39
C ALA A 14 -4.30 -2.22 -13.16
N LYS A 15 -5.60 -2.49 -13.03
CA LYS A 15 -6.67 -1.48 -12.93
C LYS A 15 -7.76 -1.91 -11.93
N PRO A 16 -8.57 -0.97 -11.41
CA PRO A 16 -9.72 -1.30 -10.58
C PRO A 16 -10.69 -2.24 -11.31
N LEU A 17 -11.21 -3.24 -10.59
CA LEU A 17 -12.20 -4.17 -11.13
C LEU A 17 -13.56 -3.50 -11.32
N THR A 18 -14.17 -3.75 -12.48
CA THR A 18 -15.57 -3.38 -12.75
C THR A 18 -16.51 -4.52 -12.38
N GLU A 19 -17.81 -4.21 -12.26
CA GLU A 19 -18.83 -5.23 -11.97
C GLU A 19 -18.88 -6.32 -13.04
N ARG A 20 -18.55 -5.97 -14.30
CA ARG A 20 -18.44 -6.93 -15.40
C ARG A 20 -17.21 -7.84 -15.26
N ASP A 21 -16.10 -7.31 -14.76
CA ASP A 21 -14.86 -8.09 -14.60
C ASP A 21 -14.95 -9.04 -13.40
N ALA A 22 -15.63 -8.61 -12.33
CA ALA A 22 -15.78 -9.39 -11.10
C ALA A 22 -17.13 -9.07 -10.41
N PRO A 23 -18.22 -9.77 -10.78
CA PRO A 23 -19.54 -9.54 -10.20
C PRO A 23 -19.55 -9.76 -8.67
N GLY A 24 -20.13 -8.82 -7.93
CA GLY A 24 -20.21 -8.85 -6.47
C GLY A 24 -18.90 -8.54 -5.74
N TYR A 25 -17.79 -8.23 -6.44
CA TYR A 25 -16.49 -7.98 -5.83
C TYR A 25 -16.53 -6.87 -4.79
N LYS A 26 -17.18 -5.74 -5.12
CA LYS A 26 -17.26 -4.58 -4.23
C LYS A 26 -18.20 -4.79 -3.03
N ASN A 27 -19.05 -5.81 -3.08
CA ASN A 27 -19.93 -6.18 -1.97
C ASN A 27 -19.22 -7.08 -0.95
N LEU A 28 -18.27 -7.91 -1.43
CA LEU A 28 -17.50 -8.81 -0.59
C LEU A 28 -16.21 -8.16 -0.06
N ILE A 29 -15.50 -7.43 -0.92
CA ILE A 29 -14.19 -6.85 -0.59
C ILE A 29 -14.36 -5.42 -0.11
N TYR A 30 -14.12 -5.21 1.20
CA TYR A 30 -14.29 -3.91 1.85
C TYR A 30 -13.36 -2.82 1.32
N ARG A 31 -12.11 -3.15 0.97
CA ARG A 31 -11.13 -2.21 0.42
C ARG A 31 -10.48 -2.76 -0.85
N PRO A 32 -11.11 -2.56 -2.03
CA PRO A 32 -10.52 -2.87 -3.32
C PRO A 32 -9.16 -2.21 -3.48
N GLN A 33 -8.23 -2.88 -4.16
CA GLN A 33 -6.92 -2.32 -4.44
C GLN A 33 -6.32 -2.84 -5.74
N ASP A 34 -5.55 -1.99 -6.43
CA ASP A 34 -4.94 -2.27 -7.73
C ASP A 34 -3.66 -1.44 -7.95
N ILE A 35 -2.83 -1.82 -8.92
CA ILE A 35 -1.52 -1.19 -9.19
C ILE A 35 -1.67 0.28 -9.57
N LYS A 36 -2.70 0.65 -10.35
CA LYS A 36 -2.92 2.05 -10.76
C LYS A 36 -3.29 2.91 -9.55
N SER A 37 -4.15 2.42 -8.67
CA SER A 37 -4.51 3.09 -7.43
C SER A 37 -3.32 3.22 -6.47
N ILE A 38 -2.49 2.18 -6.32
CA ILE A 38 -1.24 2.23 -5.53
C ILE A 38 -0.28 3.28 -6.08
N LYS A 39 -0.05 3.33 -7.40
CA LYS A 39 0.80 4.35 -8.03
C LYS A 39 0.28 5.77 -7.77
N SER A 40 -1.04 5.96 -7.85
CA SER A 40 -1.66 7.25 -7.53
C SER A 40 -1.43 7.64 -6.07
N ALA A 41 -1.58 6.69 -5.14
CA ALA A 41 -1.34 6.95 -3.73
C ALA A 41 0.14 7.29 -3.44
N ILE A 42 1.11 6.65 -4.12
CA ILE A 42 2.53 7.05 -4.03
C ILE A 42 2.70 8.51 -4.44
N HIS A 43 2.14 8.91 -5.59
CA HIS A 43 2.25 10.28 -6.07
C HIS A 43 1.63 11.29 -5.09
N GLN A 44 0.46 10.97 -4.53
CA GLN A 44 -0.20 11.79 -3.51
C GLN A 44 0.64 11.91 -2.23
N GLY A 45 1.24 10.80 -1.78
CA GLY A 45 2.14 10.79 -0.64
C GLY A 45 3.38 11.65 -0.85
N SER A 46 4.02 11.55 -2.03
CA SER A 46 5.16 12.41 -2.39
C SER A 46 4.79 13.90 -2.37
N LYS A 47 3.62 14.27 -2.91
CA LYS A 47 3.13 15.65 -2.89
C LYS A 47 2.89 16.15 -1.47
N ALA A 48 2.32 15.30 -0.60
CA ALA A 48 2.09 15.65 0.80
C ALA A 48 3.40 15.87 1.58
N VAL A 49 4.42 15.04 1.34
CA VAL A 49 5.77 15.21 1.92
C VAL A 49 6.41 16.51 1.46
N ALA A 50 6.35 16.82 0.16
CA ALA A 50 6.90 18.05 -0.39
C ALA A 50 6.25 19.30 0.22
N ALA A 51 4.91 19.35 0.24
CA ALA A 51 4.15 20.47 0.82
C ALA A 51 4.46 20.67 2.31
N ALA A 52 4.59 19.58 3.08
CA ALA A 52 4.97 19.65 4.48
C ALA A 52 6.41 20.13 4.69
N THR A 53 7.33 19.79 3.78
CA THR A 53 8.73 20.25 3.83
C THR A 53 8.81 21.75 3.52
N GLU A 54 8.05 22.24 2.56
CA GLU A 54 7.94 23.67 2.22
C GLU A 54 7.39 24.49 3.39
N ALA A 55 6.34 23.99 4.06
CA ALA A 55 5.75 24.64 5.24
C ALA A 55 6.72 24.75 6.42
N VAL A 56 7.64 23.79 6.59
CA VAL A 56 8.69 23.83 7.63
C VAL A 56 9.79 24.84 7.29
N ASN A 57 10.06 25.07 6.00
CA ASN A 57 11.12 25.97 5.53
C ASN A 57 10.65 27.41 5.32
N THR A 58 9.37 27.73 5.56
CA THR A 58 8.88 29.10 5.50
C THR A 58 9.35 29.83 6.76
N PRO A 59 10.20 30.88 6.66
CA PRO A 59 10.54 31.67 7.84
C PRO A 59 9.26 32.32 8.33
N SER A 60 8.94 32.13 9.61
CA SER A 60 7.85 32.83 10.29
C SER A 60 8.16 34.32 10.31
N GLY A 61 7.81 35.00 9.22
CA GLY A 61 7.90 36.44 9.08
C GLY A 61 6.56 37.06 9.41
N GLU A 62 6.14 37.01 10.68
CA GLU A 62 5.22 38.01 11.20
C GLU A 62 5.36 38.15 12.71
N ASN A 63 5.77 39.36 13.11
CA ASN A 63 5.61 39.86 14.47
C ASN A 63 4.12 39.85 14.80
N VAL A 64 3.66 38.89 15.59
CA VAL A 64 2.44 39.07 16.38
C VAL A 64 2.78 38.73 17.83
N GLU A 65 2.58 39.74 18.65
CA GLU A 65 2.85 39.87 20.07
C GLU A 65 2.43 38.64 20.90
N SER A 66 3.31 38.24 21.81
CA SER A 66 3.06 37.23 22.83
C SER A 66 2.08 37.76 23.90
N PRO A 67 1.29 36.87 24.53
CA PRO A 67 1.43 36.74 25.97
C PRO A 67 1.65 35.27 26.36
N GLY A 68 2.76 34.97 27.05
CA GLY A 68 3.10 33.63 27.59
C GLY A 68 2.38 33.31 28.91
N PRO A 69 2.90 32.39 29.75
CA PRO A 69 3.71 31.21 29.48
C PRO A 69 3.09 29.92 30.10
N LEU A 70 3.19 28.76 29.46
CA LEU A 70 3.26 27.51 30.23
C LEU A 70 4.30 26.55 29.63
N GLN A 71 5.15 26.12 30.53
CA GLN A 71 6.41 25.43 30.35
C GLN A 71 6.21 24.02 29.80
N GLY A 72 7.07 23.65 28.85
CA GLY A 72 7.26 22.30 28.36
C GLY A 72 8.49 22.28 27.46
N HIS A 73 9.67 22.27 28.08
CA HIS A 73 10.97 22.22 27.41
C HIS A 73 11.09 20.95 26.56
N GLY A 74 10.79 21.07 25.28
CA GLY A 74 11.33 20.23 24.23
C GLY A 74 12.01 21.16 23.25
N THR A 75 13.34 21.21 23.30
CA THR A 75 14.13 21.70 22.17
C THR A 75 13.54 21.13 20.87
N PRO A 76 13.51 21.85 19.74
CA PRO A 76 13.32 21.19 18.45
C PRO A 76 14.59 20.39 18.22
N SER A 77 14.68 19.22 18.87
CA SER A 77 15.54 18.13 18.46
C SER A 77 15.16 17.94 17.01
N ARG A 78 16.06 18.39 16.14
CA ARG A 78 15.96 18.33 14.69
C ARG A 78 16.03 16.84 14.34
N THR A 79 14.96 16.11 14.62
CA THR A 79 14.78 14.74 14.18
C THR A 79 14.68 14.83 12.67
N ASN A 80 15.64 14.25 11.96
CA ASN A 80 15.68 14.20 10.50
C ASN A 80 14.47 13.45 9.87
N GLY A 81 13.48 13.03 10.67
CA GLY A 81 12.19 12.55 10.20
C GLY A 81 11.16 13.69 10.19
N LEU A 82 10.66 14.01 9.01
CA LEU A 82 9.46 14.84 8.86
C LEU A 82 8.26 14.05 9.39
N LEU A 83 7.86 14.31 10.63
CA LEU A 83 6.66 13.72 11.22
C LEU A 83 5.43 14.38 10.59
N LEU A 84 4.90 13.76 9.54
CA LEU A 84 3.62 14.17 8.95
C LEU A 84 2.50 13.97 9.99
N LYS A 85 1.73 15.04 10.25
CA LYS A 85 0.51 14.94 11.07
C LYS A 85 -0.44 13.94 10.42
N ARG A 86 -0.93 12.97 11.20
CA ARG A 86 -1.92 11.99 10.75
C ARG A 86 -3.20 12.74 10.36
N THR A 87 -3.48 12.87 9.06
CA THR A 87 -4.72 13.49 8.55
C THR A 87 -5.66 12.41 8.00
N ALA A 88 -6.97 12.69 7.95
CA ALA A 88 -7.98 11.79 7.36
C ALA A 88 -7.78 11.56 5.84
N GLU A 89 -6.88 12.30 5.21
CA GLU A 89 -6.41 12.07 3.85
C GLU A 89 -5.37 10.94 3.80
N LEU A 90 -4.58 10.75 4.87
CA LEU A 90 -3.50 9.75 4.94
C LEU A 90 -3.95 8.42 5.57
N ILE A 91 -5.20 8.32 6.03
CA ILE A 91 -5.77 7.11 6.65
C ILE A 91 -7.13 6.80 6.03
N PRO A 92 -7.44 5.54 5.69
CA PRO A 92 -6.53 4.48 5.29
C PRO A 92 -6.04 4.71 3.84
N PRO A 93 -4.76 4.44 3.53
CA PRO A 93 -3.87 5.41 2.91
C PRO A 93 -4.36 5.86 1.53
N LYS A 94 -4.76 7.14 1.41
CA LYS A 94 -4.91 7.80 0.11
C LYS A 94 -3.55 8.33 -0.40
N GLY A 95 -2.55 8.39 0.47
CA GLY A 95 -1.15 8.69 0.16
C GLY A 95 -0.19 7.66 0.76
N ILE A 96 0.81 7.21 0.01
CA ILE A 96 1.87 6.29 0.45
C ILE A 96 3.18 7.08 0.58
N VAL A 97 3.74 7.14 1.79
CA VAL A 97 4.95 7.93 2.12
C VAL A 97 6.15 7.09 2.52
N ASN A 98 6.00 5.77 2.68
CA ASN A 98 7.11 4.86 3.02
C ASN A 98 6.86 3.42 2.52
N SER A 99 7.90 2.58 2.58
CA SER A 99 7.83 1.16 2.17
C SER A 99 6.80 0.34 2.94
N ALA A 100 6.56 0.66 4.23
CA ALA A 100 5.60 -0.09 5.04
C ALA A 100 4.15 0.12 4.59
N GLN A 101 3.80 1.35 4.22
CA GLN A 101 2.49 1.64 3.64
C GLN A 101 2.35 1.02 2.24
N LEU A 102 3.42 1.05 1.44
CA LEU A 102 3.43 0.38 0.13
C LEU A 102 3.18 -1.13 0.26
N GLU A 103 3.89 -1.77 1.19
CA GLU A 103 3.73 -3.20 1.48
C GLU A 103 2.30 -3.53 1.89
N MET A 104 1.72 -2.80 2.84
CA MET A 104 0.35 -3.03 3.30
C MET A 104 -0.66 -2.99 2.15
N GLU A 105 -0.48 -2.06 1.21
CA GLU A 105 -1.40 -1.91 0.08
C GLU A 105 -1.16 -2.97 -1.01
N LEU A 106 0.08 -3.41 -1.24
CA LEU A 106 0.38 -4.56 -2.10
C LEU A 106 -0.17 -5.87 -1.52
N VAL A 107 0.03 -6.12 -0.22
CA VAL A 107 -0.52 -7.28 0.49
C VAL A 107 -2.04 -7.28 0.44
N ARG A 108 -2.68 -6.12 0.62
CA ARG A 108 -4.14 -5.98 0.49
C ARG A 108 -4.63 -6.41 -0.89
N MET A 109 -3.97 -5.95 -1.95
CA MET A 109 -4.31 -6.31 -3.33
C MET A 109 -4.29 -7.83 -3.54
N PHE A 110 -3.24 -8.51 -3.07
CA PHE A 110 -3.13 -9.97 -3.17
C PHE A 110 -4.15 -10.70 -2.27
N ALA A 111 -4.31 -10.26 -1.02
CA ALA A 111 -5.27 -10.84 -0.09
C ALA A 111 -6.70 -10.77 -0.63
N ASN A 112 -7.08 -9.65 -1.25
CA ASN A 112 -8.39 -9.49 -1.87
C ASN A 112 -8.60 -10.50 -3.02
N ALA A 113 -7.57 -10.78 -3.81
CA ALA A 113 -7.65 -11.76 -4.89
C ALA A 113 -7.82 -13.18 -4.35
N VAL A 114 -7.12 -13.54 -3.28
CA VAL A 114 -7.29 -14.84 -2.61
C VAL A 114 -8.69 -14.95 -1.99
N MET A 115 -9.13 -13.94 -1.25
CA MET A 115 -10.45 -13.94 -0.59
C MET A 115 -11.62 -14.00 -1.57
N PHE A 116 -11.50 -13.37 -2.74
CA PHE A 116 -12.56 -13.36 -3.75
C PHE A 116 -12.58 -14.61 -4.64
N ASN A 117 -11.47 -15.34 -4.72
CA ASN A 117 -11.36 -16.57 -5.49
C ASN A 117 -11.07 -17.75 -4.55
N PRO A 118 -11.99 -18.13 -3.66
CA PRO A 118 -11.73 -19.19 -2.72
C PRO A 118 -11.67 -20.57 -3.39
N THR A 119 -10.72 -21.39 -2.94
CA THR A 119 -10.63 -22.83 -3.25
C THR A 119 -10.56 -23.65 -1.96
N PRO A 120 -11.06 -24.90 -1.96
CA PRO A 120 -11.08 -25.77 -0.78
C PRO A 120 -9.70 -26.00 -0.15
N ASP A 121 -8.65 -25.95 -0.97
CA ASP A 121 -7.27 -26.28 -0.62
C ASP A 121 -6.41 -25.05 -0.24
N LYS A 122 -6.62 -23.88 -0.85
CA LYS A 122 -5.69 -22.72 -0.72
C LYS A 122 -6.24 -21.51 0.03
N THR A 123 -7.51 -21.50 0.42
CA THR A 123 -8.11 -20.30 1.06
C THR A 123 -8.48 -20.52 2.51
N PHE A 124 -9.64 -21.11 2.80
CA PHE A 124 -10.12 -21.30 4.17
C PHE A 124 -9.92 -22.73 4.70
N GLY A 125 -9.58 -23.68 3.84
CA GLY A 125 -9.41 -25.10 4.22
C GLY A 125 -10.75 -25.80 4.54
N SER A 126 -10.69 -27.08 4.89
CA SER A 126 -11.87 -27.91 5.16
C SER A 126 -12.70 -27.46 6.37
N SER A 127 -12.11 -26.68 7.28
CA SER A 127 -12.77 -26.14 8.48
C SER A 127 -13.86 -25.10 8.16
N PHE A 128 -13.87 -24.55 6.94
CA PHE A 128 -14.88 -23.59 6.50
C PHE A 128 -15.54 -24.12 5.23
N PRO A 129 -16.58 -24.97 5.35
CA PRO A 129 -17.30 -25.49 4.20
C PRO A 129 -17.92 -24.33 3.43
N MET A 130 -17.47 -24.14 2.20
CA MET A 130 -17.93 -23.04 1.37
C MET A 130 -19.39 -23.27 0.99
N GLN A 131 -20.29 -22.40 1.45
CA GLN A 131 -21.70 -22.46 1.06
C GLN A 131 -21.78 -22.23 -0.45
N SER A 132 -22.14 -23.26 -1.19
CA SER A 132 -22.16 -23.31 -2.66
C SER A 132 -23.32 -22.51 -3.28
N ASN A 133 -23.80 -21.44 -2.63
CA ASN A 133 -24.78 -20.52 -3.22
C ASN A 133 -24.20 -19.68 -4.38
N TRP A 134 -22.99 -20.04 -4.83
CA TRP A 134 -22.27 -19.53 -6.00
C TRP A 134 -22.75 -20.14 -7.33
N THR A 135 -23.68 -21.10 -7.30
CA THR A 135 -24.25 -21.78 -8.49
C THR A 135 -25.00 -20.86 -9.45
N SER A 136 -25.28 -19.59 -9.11
CA SER A 136 -25.78 -18.60 -10.07
C SER A 136 -24.69 -17.79 -10.78
N ARG A 137 -23.40 -18.04 -10.48
CA ARG A 137 -22.25 -17.35 -11.10
C ARG A 137 -21.65 -18.20 -12.23
N GLU A 138 -22.51 -18.72 -13.10
CA GLU A 138 -22.21 -19.56 -14.27
C GLU A 138 -21.58 -18.77 -15.44
N GLY A 139 -20.76 -17.76 -15.11
CA GLY A 139 -20.00 -16.98 -16.09
C GLY A 139 -18.50 -16.92 -15.78
N SER A 140 -18.05 -17.49 -14.64
CA SER A 140 -16.63 -17.55 -14.32
C SER A 140 -16.02 -18.73 -15.06
N GLN A 141 -15.64 -18.47 -16.30
CA GLN A 141 -14.75 -19.23 -17.17
C GLN A 141 -13.94 -20.26 -16.37
N VAL A 142 -14.28 -21.53 -16.59
CA VAL A 142 -13.49 -22.69 -16.19
C VAL A 142 -12.22 -22.61 -17.04
N SER A 143 -11.23 -21.84 -16.58
CA SER A 143 -9.94 -21.76 -17.26
C SER A 143 -9.21 -23.06 -17.01
N ASP A 144 -8.85 -23.72 -18.10
CA ASP A 144 -8.24 -25.05 -18.18
C ASP A 144 -7.19 -25.30 -17.10
N MET A 145 -7.19 -26.53 -16.57
CA MET A 145 -6.37 -27.01 -15.45
C MET A 145 -4.85 -26.95 -15.69
N ASP A 146 -4.39 -26.56 -16.88
CA ASP A 146 -2.97 -26.47 -17.24
C ASP A 146 -2.39 -25.04 -17.18
N GLU A 147 -3.21 -24.00 -17.01
CA GLU A 147 -2.74 -22.62 -16.88
C GLU A 147 -3.02 -22.11 -15.46
N GLY A 148 -1.96 -21.91 -14.69
CA GLY A 148 -2.00 -21.64 -13.26
C GLY A 148 -3.05 -20.60 -12.87
N GLY A 149 -4.16 -21.04 -12.27
CA GLY A 149 -5.29 -20.18 -11.96
C GLY A 149 -4.94 -18.97 -11.09
N ILE A 150 -5.88 -18.03 -10.98
CA ILE A 150 -5.68 -16.70 -10.37
C ILE A 150 -4.98 -16.71 -9.00
N ILE A 151 -5.24 -17.72 -8.17
CA ILE A 151 -4.55 -17.90 -6.87
C ILE A 151 -3.07 -18.20 -7.06
N ASN A 152 -2.72 -19.11 -7.98
CA ASN A 152 -1.33 -19.47 -8.26
C ASN A 152 -0.54 -18.27 -8.81
N ASP A 153 -1.16 -17.52 -9.72
CA ASP A 153 -0.56 -16.29 -10.27
C ASP A 153 -0.39 -15.21 -9.20
N THR A 154 -1.37 -15.08 -8.31
CA THR A 154 -1.31 -14.19 -7.14
C THR A 154 -0.15 -14.56 -6.23
N LEU A 155 -0.01 -15.84 -5.86
CA LEU A 155 1.04 -16.32 -4.96
C LEU A 155 2.44 -16.17 -5.58
N LYS A 156 2.60 -16.54 -6.86
CA LYS A 156 3.87 -16.37 -7.57
C LYS A 156 4.29 -14.90 -7.65
N MET A 157 3.33 -14.01 -7.91
CA MET A 157 3.61 -12.57 -7.92
C MET A 157 3.94 -12.05 -6.52
N TYR A 158 3.26 -12.52 -5.49
CA TYR A 158 3.52 -12.14 -4.10
C TYR A 158 4.97 -12.42 -3.71
N ASP A 159 5.48 -13.63 -3.98
CA ASP A 159 6.85 -14.03 -3.59
C ASP A 159 7.93 -13.10 -4.15
N ASP A 160 7.78 -12.64 -5.40
CA ASP A 160 8.74 -11.75 -6.04
C ASP A 160 8.58 -10.31 -5.58
N VAL A 161 7.34 -9.87 -5.34
CA VAL A 161 7.05 -8.53 -4.81
C VAL A 161 7.54 -8.39 -3.36
N GLU A 162 7.40 -9.42 -2.52
CA GLU A 162 7.89 -9.43 -1.15
C GLU A 162 9.41 -9.25 -1.09
N LYS A 163 10.15 -9.91 -1.98
CA LYS A 163 11.60 -9.72 -2.12
C LYS A 163 11.94 -8.29 -2.53
N ALA A 164 11.18 -7.70 -3.45
CA ALA A 164 11.41 -6.33 -3.90
C ALA A 164 11.15 -5.31 -2.78
N VAL A 165 10.03 -5.47 -2.05
CA VAL A 165 9.68 -4.63 -0.89
C VAL A 165 10.72 -4.71 0.22
N SER A 166 11.22 -5.92 0.52
CA SER A 166 12.27 -6.13 1.50
C SER A 166 13.54 -5.34 1.16
N ARG A 167 13.93 -5.31 -0.12
CA ARG A 167 15.07 -4.52 -0.60
C ARG A 167 14.83 -3.02 -0.46
N TRP A 168 13.65 -2.52 -0.83
CA TRP A 168 13.32 -1.09 -0.68
C TRP A 168 13.31 -0.65 0.78
N ARG A 169 12.79 -1.48 1.68
CA ARG A 169 12.81 -1.21 3.12
C ARG A 169 14.22 -1.20 3.70
N ALA A 170 15.09 -2.12 3.25
CA ALA A 170 16.49 -2.11 3.64
C ALA A 170 17.20 -0.83 3.16
N ALA A 171 16.89 -0.38 1.94
CA ALA A 171 17.42 0.86 1.39
C ALA A 171 16.95 2.10 2.18
N GLU A 172 15.67 2.18 2.57
CA GLU A 172 15.16 3.27 3.41
C GLU A 172 15.92 3.37 4.74
N ARG A 173 16.16 2.24 5.42
CA ARG A 173 16.92 2.23 6.68
C ARG A 173 18.38 2.63 6.51
N ALA A 174 19.00 2.27 5.38
CA ALA A 174 20.39 2.64 5.10
C ALA A 174 20.54 4.16 4.86
N VAL A 175 19.54 4.78 4.22
CA VAL A 175 19.49 6.25 4.04
C VAL A 175 19.41 6.96 5.39
N ASP A 176 18.60 6.44 6.32
CA ASP A 176 18.52 6.99 7.68
C ASP A 176 19.87 6.93 8.43
N ASP A 177 20.66 5.85 8.26
CA ASP A 177 21.98 5.68 8.91
C ASP A 177 23.07 6.57 8.29
N VAL A 178 23.11 6.71 6.96
CA VAL A 178 24.07 7.57 6.24
C VAL A 178 23.84 9.05 6.57
N GLY A 179 22.58 9.47 6.73
CA GLY A 179 22.23 10.81 7.19
C GLY A 179 22.75 11.12 8.60
N GLY A 180 22.93 10.10 9.44
CA GLY A 180 23.55 10.20 10.77
C GLY A 180 25.07 10.33 10.71
N LYS A 181 25.75 9.52 9.88
CA LYS A 181 27.23 9.49 9.81
C LYS A 181 27.86 10.71 9.13
N THR A 182 27.22 11.29 8.13
CA THR A 182 27.76 12.47 7.40
C THR A 182 27.80 13.74 8.26
N ARG A 183 27.31 13.70 9.51
CA ARG A 183 27.27 14.83 10.45
C ARG A 183 28.23 14.73 11.64
N MET A 184 29.04 13.67 11.71
CA MET A 184 30.07 13.49 12.75
C MET A 184 31.48 13.91 12.29
N LYS A 185 31.59 14.74 11.25
CA LYS A 185 32.88 15.21 10.73
C LYS A 185 32.90 16.72 10.56
#